data_AF-A0A952KSA3-F1
#
_entry.id   AF-A0A952KSA3-F1
#
_cell.length_a   1.000
_cell.length_b   1.000
_cell.length_c   1.000
_cell.angle_alpha   90.00
_cell.angle_beta   90.00
_cell.angle_gamma   90.00
#
_symmetry.space_group_name_H-M   'P 1'
#
loop_
_entity.id
_entity.type
_entity.pdbx_description
1 polymer ?
#
loop_
_entity_poly.entity_id
_entity_poly.type
_entity_poly.pdbx_seq_one_letter_code
_entity_poly.pdbx_strand_id
1 'polypeptide(L)'
;MANKLIPAAERNLTPEEVEILDARRRRGQLLLVMGGQCLIICIVLTLWAGQDATYSPGLIHPMVYWCAITGIFALTFLFSGLRLRKGTNEFQSY
;
A
#
# COMPACT_ATOMS: atom_id res chain seq x y z
N MET A 1 -26.86 16.11 -17.47
CA MET A 1 -25.44 16.24 -17.91
C MET A 1 -24.63 15.14 -17.23
N ALA A 2 -23.74 14.46 -17.95
CA ALA A 2 -22.86 13.45 -17.34
C ALA A 2 -21.85 14.11 -16.39
N ASN A 3 -21.69 13.57 -15.19
CA ASN A 3 -20.72 14.09 -14.23
C ASN A 3 -19.29 13.88 -14.75
N LYS A 4 -18.59 14.98 -15.05
CA LYS A 4 -17.22 14.92 -15.59
C LYS A 4 -16.18 14.53 -14.54
N LEU A 5 -16.52 14.60 -13.25
CA LEU A 5 -15.65 14.20 -12.14
C LEU A 5 -15.41 12.69 -12.13
N ILE A 6 -16.40 11.90 -12.55
CA ILE A 6 -16.28 10.45 -12.65
C ILE A 6 -15.53 10.10 -13.94
N PRO A 7 -14.51 9.21 -13.91
CA PRO A 7 -13.83 8.71 -15.10
C PRO A 7 -14.81 8.20 -16.14
N ALA A 8 -14.55 8.44 -17.42
CA ALA A 8 -15.48 8.05 -18.49
C ALA A 8 -15.84 6.55 -18.48
N ALA A 9 -14.89 5.69 -18.09
CA ALA A 9 -15.10 4.25 -17.94
C ALA A 9 -16.01 3.85 -16.78
N GLU A 10 -16.24 4.73 -15.80
CA GLU A 10 -16.99 4.44 -14.57
C GLU A 10 -18.40 5.06 -14.59
N ARG A 11 -18.77 5.84 -15.63
CA ARG A 11 -20.04 6.61 -15.67
C ARG A 11 -21.30 5.79 -15.96
N ASN A 12 -21.15 4.63 -16.60
CA ASN A 12 -22.27 3.81 -17.08
C ASN A 12 -22.22 2.40 -16.49
N LEU A 13 -21.63 2.24 -15.31
CA LEU A 13 -21.55 0.94 -14.63
C LEU A 13 -22.93 0.52 -14.12
N THR A 14 -23.19 -0.78 -14.19
CA THR A 14 -24.33 -1.41 -13.52
C THR A 14 -24.10 -1.43 -12.00
N PRO A 15 -25.15 -1.59 -11.17
CA PRO A 15 -25.00 -1.67 -9.71
C PRO A 15 -24.00 -2.73 -9.26
N GLU A 16 -24.01 -3.92 -9.89
CA GLU A 16 -23.08 -5.00 -9.57
C GLU A 16 -21.62 -4.64 -9.88
N GLU A 17 -21.37 -3.93 -10.98
CA GLU A 17 -20.03 -3.48 -11.35
C GLU A 17 -19.50 -2.39 -10.40
N VAL A 18 -20.39 -1.55 -9.86
CA VAL A 18 -20.05 -0.55 -8.83
C VAL A 18 -19.62 -1.25 -7.53
N GLU A 19 -20.33 -2.28 -7.09
CA GLU A 19 -19.95 -3.04 -5.89
C GLU A 19 -18.57 -3.70 -6.04
N ILE A 20 -18.27 -4.26 -7.22
CA ILE A 20 -16.95 -4.84 -7.52
C ILE A 20 -15.86 -3.76 -7.50
N LEU A 21 -16.14 -2.58 -8.08
CA LEU A 21 -15.22 -1.45 -8.10
C LEU A 21 -14.90 -0.95 -6.68
N ASP A 22 -15.91 -0.83 -5.83
CA ASP A 22 -15.74 -0.41 -4.44
C ASP A 22 -15.01 -1.47 -3.60
N ALA A 23 -15.31 -2.75 -3.80
CA ALA A 23 -14.58 -3.84 -3.16
C ALA A 23 -13.08 -3.81 -3.54
N ARG A 24 -12.77 -3.56 -4.82
CA ARG A 24 -11.39 -3.39 -5.30
C ARG A 24 -10.70 -2.23 -4.60
N ARG A 25 -11.35 -1.07 -4.51
CA ARG A 25 -10.81 0.14 -3.87
C ARG A 25 -10.62 -0.04 -2.37
N ARG A 26 -11.55 -0.70 -1.68
CA ARG A 26 -11.43 -1.03 -0.25
C ARG A 26 -10.23 -1.92 0.03
N ARG A 27 -10.00 -2.94 -0.80
CA ARG A 27 -8.77 -3.76 -0.74
C ARG A 27 -7.53 -2.92 -1.00
N GLY A 28 -7.58 -2.01 -1.97
CA GLY A 28 -6.49 -1.06 -2.22
C GLY A 28 -6.15 -0.19 -1.01
N GLN A 29 -7.17 0.36 -0.34
CA GLN A 29 -6.99 1.16 0.88
C GLN A 29 -6.39 0.34 2.03
N LEU A 30 -6.86 -0.90 2.22
CA LEU A 30 -6.29 -1.82 3.22
C LEU A 30 -4.80 -2.05 2.97
N LEU A 31 -4.42 -2.33 1.72
CA LEU A 31 -3.01 -2.52 1.35
C LEU A 31 -2.17 -1.26 1.56
N LEU A 32 -2.72 -0.07 1.31
CA LEU A 32 -2.01 1.18 1.60
C LEU A 32 -1.75 1.36 3.11
N VAL A 33 -2.71 1.00 3.97
CA VAL A 33 -2.52 1.06 5.42
C VAL A 33 -1.44 0.07 5.87
N MET A 34 -1.51 -1.18 5.41
CA MET A 34 -0.49 -2.19 5.71
C MET A 34 0.89 -1.77 5.19
N GLY A 35 0.96 -1.27 3.96
CA GLY A 35 2.20 -0.77 3.36
C GLY A 35 2.80 0.40 4.14
N GLY A 36 1.96 1.33 4.61
CA GLY A 36 2.39 2.44 5.48
C GLY A 36 2.93 1.95 6.83
N GLN A 37 2.27 0.99 7.47
CA GLN A 37 2.74 0.38 8.72
C GLN A 37 4.09 -0.33 8.52
N CYS A 38 4.22 -1.16 7.46
CA CYS A 38 5.48 -1.81 7.11
C CYS A 38 6.59 -0.79 6.82
N LEU A 39 6.26 0.32 6.15
CA LEU A 39 7.23 1.38 5.85
C LEU A 39 7.73 2.06 7.13
N ILE A 40 6.84 2.38 8.06
CA ILE A 40 7.21 2.96 9.36
C ILE A 40 8.13 2.01 10.11
N ILE A 41 7.78 0.72 10.19
CA ILE A 41 8.61 -0.30 10.84
C ILE A 41 9.98 -0.38 10.16
N CYS A 42 10.02 -0.41 8.83
CA CYS A 42 11.26 -0.44 8.06
C CYS A 42 12.14 0.78 8.39
N ILE A 43 11.58 1.99 8.42
CA ILE A 43 12.27 3.23 8.79
C ILE A 43 12.85 3.11 10.20
N VAL A 44 12.06 2.65 11.16
CA VAL A 44 12.53 2.47 12.55
C VAL A 44 13.68 1.45 12.61
N LEU A 45 13.58 0.32 11.90
CA LEU A 45 14.63 -0.69 11.84
C LEU A 45 15.95 -0.17 11.25
N THR A 46 15.91 0.83 10.36
CA THR A 46 17.14 1.41 9.79
C THR A 46 18.07 2.00 10.84
N LEU A 47 17.55 2.41 12.01
CA LEU A 47 18.34 2.95 13.12
C LEU A 47 19.36 1.92 13.65
N TRP A 48 19.02 0.62 13.61
CA TRP A 48 19.87 -0.46 14.10
C TRP A 48 20.44 -1.34 13.00
N ALA A 49 19.82 -1.37 11.82
CA ALA A 49 20.25 -2.23 10.71
C ALA A 49 21.71 -1.95 10.29
N GLY A 50 22.15 -0.68 10.32
CA GLY A 50 23.54 -0.34 10.01
C GLY A 50 24.56 -0.86 11.05
N GLN A 51 24.20 -0.81 12.33
CA GLN A 51 25.03 -1.37 13.41
C GLN A 51 25.08 -2.90 13.31
N ASP A 52 23.94 -3.53 13.11
CA ASP A 52 23.81 -4.97 12.95
C ASP A 52 24.59 -5.49 11.73
N ALA A 53 24.56 -4.76 10.60
CA ALA A 53 25.35 -5.08 9.41
C ALA A 53 26.87 -5.00 9.65
N THR A 54 27.31 -4.14 10.56
CA THR A 54 28.74 -3.87 10.77
C THR A 54 29.35 -4.77 11.85
N TYR A 55 28.61 -5.00 12.94
CA TYR A 55 29.16 -5.60 14.15
C TYR A 55 28.72 -7.04 14.39
N SER A 56 27.60 -7.48 13.79
CA SER A 56 27.12 -8.84 14.05
C SER A 56 27.97 -9.88 13.31
N PRO A 57 28.28 -11.02 13.95
CA PRO A 57 29.21 -12.00 13.40
C PRO A 57 28.56 -12.88 12.32
N GLY A 58 29.34 -13.21 11.30
CA GLY A 58 28.96 -14.20 10.29
C GLY A 58 27.76 -13.74 9.44
N LEU A 59 26.69 -14.52 9.43
CA LEU A 59 25.43 -14.22 8.72
C LEU A 59 24.28 -13.91 9.69
N ILE A 60 24.56 -13.65 10.96
CA ILE A 60 23.53 -13.40 11.96
C ILE A 60 23.23 -11.91 11.98
N HIS A 61 22.49 -11.43 10.97
CA HIS A 61 22.08 -10.03 10.85
C HIS A 61 20.55 -9.87 10.94
N PRO A 62 19.95 -10.13 12.12
CA PRO A 62 18.51 -10.13 12.27
C PRO A 62 17.87 -8.79 11.91
N MET A 63 18.46 -7.66 12.31
CA MET A 63 17.89 -6.34 12.03
C MET A 63 17.97 -6.03 10.54
N VAL A 64 19.05 -6.41 9.86
CA VAL A 64 19.18 -6.28 8.40
C VAL A 64 18.10 -7.09 7.69
N TYR A 65 17.91 -8.37 8.07
CA TYR A 65 16.91 -9.22 7.46
C TYR A 65 15.49 -8.71 7.68
N TRP A 66 15.15 -8.30 8.90
CA TRP A 66 13.86 -7.71 9.21
C TRP A 66 13.64 -6.39 8.46
N CYS A 67 14.66 -5.54 8.36
CA CYS A 67 14.59 -4.29 7.60
C CYS A 67 14.33 -4.57 6.11
N ALA A 68 15.04 -5.54 5.52
CA ALA A 68 14.84 -5.92 4.12
C ALA A 68 13.43 -6.49 3.87
N ILE A 69 12.97 -7.41 4.71
CA ILE A 69 11.64 -8.04 4.58
C ILE A 69 10.53 -6.99 4.71
N THR A 70 10.59 -6.15 5.74
CA THR A 70 9.58 -5.10 5.96
C THR A 70 9.61 -4.04 4.86
N GLY A 71 10.79 -3.72 4.31
CA GLY A 71 10.92 -2.86 3.13
C GLY A 71 10.28 -3.48 1.88
N ILE A 72 10.50 -4.77 1.62
CA ILE A 72 9.86 -5.48 0.49
C ILE A 72 8.33 -5.49 0.64
N PHE A 73 7.83 -5.78 1.84
CA PHE A 73 6.38 -5.74 2.13
C PHE A 73 5.81 -4.34 1.98
N ALA A 74 6.51 -3.31 2.48
CA ALA A 74 6.10 -1.93 2.30
C ALA A 74 5.94 -1.57 0.82
N LEU A 75 6.96 -1.85 0.00
CA LEU A 75 6.93 -1.55 -1.43
C LEU A 75 5.80 -2.31 -2.13
N THR A 76 5.71 -3.63 -1.93
CA THR A 76 4.69 -4.46 -2.58
C THR A 76 3.27 -4.00 -2.24
N PHE A 77 2.96 -3.79 -0.96
CA PHE A 77 1.63 -3.32 -0.54
C PHE A 77 1.34 -1.89 -1.00
N LEU A 78 2.31 -0.98 -0.97
CA LEU A 78 2.10 0.38 -1.46
C LEU A 78 1.81 0.40 -2.96
N PHE A 79 2.60 -0.29 -3.78
CA PHE A 79 2.37 -0.35 -5.23
C PHE A 79 1.04 -1.03 -5.58
N SER A 80 0.75 -2.18 -4.98
CA SER A 80 -0.53 -2.86 -5.20
C SER A 80 -1.72 -2.03 -4.71
N GLY A 81 -1.60 -1.37 -3.56
CA GLY A 81 -2.60 -0.48 -3.00
C GLY A 81 -2.91 0.71 -3.89
N LEU A 82 -1.86 1.41 -4.38
CA LEU A 82 -1.98 2.52 -5.33
C LEU A 82 -2.66 2.08 -6.63
N ARG A 83 -2.28 0.91 -7.16
CA ARG A 83 -2.88 0.36 -8.39
C ARG A 83 -4.37 0.05 -8.22
N LEU A 84 -4.76 -0.54 -7.09
CA LEU A 84 -6.14 -0.96 -6.83
C LEU A 84 -7.06 0.22 -6.47
N ARG A 85 -6.52 1.24 -5.78
CA ARG A 85 -7.25 2.46 -5.39
C ARG A 85 -7.45 3.44 -6.55
N LYS A 86 -6.79 3.25 -7.69
CA LYS A 86 -6.94 4.12 -8.88
C LYS A 86 -8.42 4.31 -9.26
N GLY A 87 -8.80 5.55 -9.54
CA GLY A 87 -10.18 5.99 -9.80
C GLY A 87 -10.55 7.18 -8.92
N THR A 88 -11.79 7.65 -9.02
CA THR A 88 -12.31 8.72 -8.14
C THR A 88 -13.12 8.12 -6.99
N ASN A 89 -12.84 8.56 -5.76
CA ASN A 89 -13.75 8.26 -4.65
C ASN A 89 -15.03 9.08 -4.86
N GLU A 90 -16.16 8.41 -5.01
CA GLU A 90 -17.45 9.08 -5.17
C GLU A 90 -17.88 9.85 -3.91
N PHE A 91 -17.28 9.53 -2.75
CA PHE A 91 -17.53 10.17 -1.46
C PHE A 91 -16.40 11.13 -1.07
N GLN A 92 -16.33 12.30 -1.72
CA GLN A 92 -15.65 13.47 -1.14
C GLN A 92 -16.61 14.34 -0.28
N SER A 93 -17.88 13.95 -0.16
CA SER A 93 -18.88 14.66 0.65
C SER A 93 -19.36 13.80 1.82
N TYR A 94 -18.76 14.01 2.98
CA TYR A 94 -19.45 14.00 4.28
C TYR A 94 -18.99 15.24 5.03
#